data_AF-A0A0J8QLQ0-F1
#
_entry.id   AF-A0A0J8QLQ0-F1
#
_cell.length_a   1.000
_cell.length_b   1.000
_cell.length_c   1.000
_cell.angle_alpha   90.00
_cell.angle_beta   90.00
_cell.angle_gamma   90.00
#
_symmetry.space_group_name_H-M   'P 1'
#
loop_
_entity.id
_entity.type
_entity.pdbx_description
1 polymer ?
#
loop_
_entity_poly.entity_id
_entity_poly.type
_entity_poly.pdbx_seq_one_letter_code
_entity_poly.pdbx_strand_id
1 'polypeptide(L)'
;MSSTTPPADNRQTQNSAQDGSPSPPPPAPVPLTPGPRAARLQQIFNQALLHTIRANSYSNFASCFPTPAKHVPHSLESVWRQLNAKLEESARAEFDDVIREREVVKGLNELDRLIREARKRKEKGEGGSSVAPHTLGANELYQAHLAPYLREAKETLDSKMEETQQQNIQLAERIQSQRQEIRQLLESLEGVVTDVGGAVKAIQEFDPDNSLRKEAERMDEEVRSIQHD
;
A
#
# COMPACT_ATOMS: atom_id res chain seq x y z
N MET A 1 -6.17 -22.27 -55.96
CA MET A 1 -5.95 -20.81 -55.88
C MET A 1 -6.89 -20.31 -54.79
N SER A 2 -6.46 -20.41 -53.53
CA SER A 2 -5.92 -19.28 -52.74
C SER A 2 -7.06 -18.30 -52.41
N SER A 3 -7.53 -18.12 -51.18
CA SER A 3 -6.80 -18.03 -49.92
C SER A 3 -7.73 -18.20 -48.70
N THR A 4 -7.31 -19.08 -47.80
CA THR A 4 -7.75 -19.24 -46.41
C THR A 4 -7.12 -18.14 -45.55
N THR A 5 -7.90 -17.52 -44.65
CA THR A 5 -7.38 -16.65 -43.58
C THR A 5 -7.87 -17.19 -42.22
N PRO A 6 -6.98 -17.59 -41.30
CA PRO A 6 -7.33 -18.00 -39.94
C PRO A 6 -7.31 -16.81 -38.95
N PRO A 7 -7.96 -16.91 -37.78
CA PRO A 7 -7.81 -15.93 -36.70
C PRO A 7 -6.56 -16.25 -35.89
N ALA A 8 -5.64 -15.29 -35.79
CA ALA A 8 -4.40 -15.42 -35.03
C ALA A 8 -4.42 -14.53 -33.78
N ASP A 9 -4.53 -15.22 -32.66
CA ASP A 9 -3.67 -15.18 -31.47
C ASP A 9 -3.38 -13.87 -30.72
N ASN A 10 -3.51 -14.06 -29.42
CA ASN A 10 -3.32 -13.20 -28.28
C ASN A 10 -1.82 -13.05 -27.97
N ARG A 11 -1.26 -11.83 -28.05
CA ARG A 11 -0.01 -11.52 -27.34
C ARG A 11 -0.04 -10.14 -26.72
N GLN A 12 -0.26 -10.18 -25.41
CA GLN A 12 0.24 -9.21 -24.44
C GLN A 12 1.67 -8.80 -24.76
N THR A 13 1.91 -7.50 -24.93
CA THR A 13 3.21 -6.88 -24.70
C THR A 13 3.15 -6.16 -23.37
N GLN A 14 3.47 -6.90 -22.31
CA GLN A 14 4.10 -6.36 -21.11
C GLN A 14 5.53 -5.92 -21.47
N ASN A 15 5.89 -4.68 -21.13
CA ASN A 15 7.26 -4.19 -20.98
C ASN A 15 7.14 -2.77 -20.36
N SER A 16 7.83 -2.36 -19.30
CA SER A 16 8.82 -2.99 -18.44
C SER A 16 8.86 -2.18 -17.14
N ALA A 17 9.37 -2.82 -16.10
CA ALA A 17 9.74 -2.29 -14.79
C ALA A 17 10.18 -0.81 -14.75
N GLN A 18 9.58 -0.05 -13.84
CA GLN A 18 10.33 0.93 -13.07
C GLN A 18 10.55 0.36 -11.67
N ASP A 19 11.66 -0.38 -11.54
CA ASP A 19 12.40 -0.46 -10.28
C ASP A 19 12.92 0.94 -9.97
N GLY A 20 12.52 1.49 -8.82
CA GLY A 20 12.89 2.84 -8.44
C GLY A 20 12.38 3.25 -7.06
N SER A 21 13.01 2.68 -6.02
CA SER A 21 13.00 3.16 -4.63
C SER A 21 11.68 3.02 -3.83
N PRO A 22 11.66 2.26 -2.71
CA PRO A 22 10.54 2.26 -1.78
C PRO A 22 10.62 3.54 -0.93
N SER A 23 10.34 4.69 -1.54
CA SER A 23 10.16 5.92 -0.77
C SER A 23 8.82 5.84 -0.05
N PRO A 24 8.77 6.09 1.27
CA PRO A 24 7.52 6.05 2.01
C PRO A 24 6.52 7.05 1.40
N PRO A 25 5.21 6.76 1.47
CA PRO A 25 4.21 7.73 1.05
C PRO A 25 4.45 9.05 1.79
N PRO A 26 4.43 10.20 1.09
CA PRO A 26 4.70 11.48 1.71
C PRO A 26 3.76 11.69 2.89
N PRO A 27 4.27 12.17 4.05
CA PRO A 27 3.43 12.44 5.20
C PRO A 27 2.27 13.36 4.78
N ALA A 28 1.06 13.01 5.23
CA ALA A 28 -0.16 13.76 4.89
C ALA A 28 0.08 15.28 5.01
N PRO A 29 -0.41 16.10 4.05
CA PRO A 29 -0.13 17.53 4.03
C PRO A 29 -0.44 18.16 5.38
N VAL A 30 0.60 18.64 6.07
CA VAL A 30 0.43 19.36 7.31
C VAL A 30 -0.27 20.68 6.97
N PRO A 31 -1.42 20.99 7.60
CA PRO A 31 -2.08 22.25 7.33
C PRO A 31 -1.13 23.40 7.68
N LEU A 32 -0.96 24.34 6.75
CA LEU A 32 -0.21 25.59 6.98
C LEU A 32 -0.97 26.55 7.92
N THR A 33 -2.21 26.19 8.28
CA THR A 33 -3.01 26.94 9.25
C THR A 33 -2.38 26.84 10.64
N PRO A 34 -2.20 27.96 11.36
CA PRO A 34 -1.67 27.95 12.72
C PRO A 34 -2.46 27.02 13.64
N GLY A 35 -1.81 25.99 14.17
CA GLY A 35 -2.34 25.15 15.23
C GLY A 35 -2.40 25.87 16.58
N PRO A 36 -2.95 25.23 17.63
CA PRO A 36 -3.13 25.87 18.93
C PRO A 36 -1.81 26.36 19.53
N ARG A 37 -0.72 25.60 19.34
CA ARG A 37 0.62 25.99 19.82
C ARG A 37 1.23 27.13 19.01
N ALA A 38 1.08 27.10 17.69
CA ALA A 38 1.57 28.17 16.81
C ALA A 38 0.84 29.50 17.09
N ALA A 39 -0.48 29.46 17.25
CA ALA A 39 -1.27 30.62 17.66
C ALA A 39 -0.85 31.14 19.04
N ARG A 40 -0.57 30.24 19.99
CA ARG A 40 -0.09 30.64 21.32
C ARG A 40 1.29 31.30 21.27
N LEU A 41 2.21 30.81 20.44
CA LEU A 41 3.52 31.43 20.23
C LEU A 41 3.35 32.87 19.72
N GLN A 42 2.55 33.07 18.68
CA GLN A 42 2.26 34.40 18.13
C GLN A 42 1.61 35.31 19.17
N GLN A 43 0.68 34.79 19.97
CA GLN A 43 0.03 35.55 21.03
C GLN A 43 1.03 36.02 22.11
N ILE A 44 1.90 35.12 22.58
CA ILE A 44 2.90 35.43 23.60
C ILE A 44 3.90 36.46 23.07
N PHE A 45 4.36 36.31 21.82
CA PHE A 45 5.26 37.27 21.20
C PHE A 45 4.63 38.68 21.13
N ASN A 46 3.40 38.78 20.63
CA ASN A 46 2.68 40.05 20.56
C ASN A 46 2.49 40.67 21.95
N GLN A 47 2.15 39.88 22.96
CA GLN A 47 2.01 40.36 24.34
C GLN A 47 3.34 40.86 24.92
N ALA A 48 4.42 40.12 24.69
CA ALA A 48 5.75 40.50 25.13
C ALA A 48 6.20 41.81 24.46
N LEU A 49 6.04 41.93 23.14
CA LEU A 49 6.37 43.12 22.36
C LEU A 49 5.62 44.36 22.88
N LEU A 50 4.31 44.24 23.08
CA LEU A 50 3.49 45.33 23.64
C LEU A 50 3.91 45.71 25.06
N HIS A 51 4.31 44.72 25.88
CA HIS A 51 4.81 44.98 27.22
C HIS A 51 6.13 45.77 27.20
N THR A 52 7.08 45.39 26.33
CA THR A 52 8.33 46.14 26.14
C THR A 52 8.11 47.58 25.67
N ILE A 53 7.19 47.80 24.72
CA ILE A 53 6.87 49.15 24.24
C ILE A 53 6.24 50.00 25.35
N ARG A 54 5.34 49.41 26.14
CA ARG A 54 4.71 50.11 27.28
C ARG A 54 5.70 50.45 28.39
N ALA A 55 6.70 49.59 28.63
CA ALA A 55 7.77 49.87 29.60
C ALA A 55 8.62 51.09 29.17
N ASN A 56 8.77 51.32 27.86
CA ASN A 56 9.37 52.53 27.31
C ASN A 56 8.37 53.71 27.29
N SER A 57 7.93 54.14 28.46
CA SER A 57 7.05 55.30 28.60
C SER A 57 7.78 56.60 28.22
N TYR A 58 7.05 57.57 27.66
CA TYR A 58 7.60 58.88 27.33
C TYR A 58 8.23 59.58 28.54
N SER A 59 7.68 59.39 29.75
CA SER A 59 8.24 59.93 31.00
C SER A 59 9.65 59.40 31.29
N ASN A 60 9.86 58.08 31.11
CA ASN A 60 11.16 57.44 31.29
C ASN A 60 12.15 57.82 30.17
N PHE A 61 11.65 58.08 28.97
CA PHE A 61 12.48 58.56 27.86
C PHE A 61 12.91 60.03 28.05
N ALA A 62 11.98 60.89 28.46
CA ALA A 62 12.24 62.32 28.66
C ALA A 62 13.15 62.59 29.86
N SER A 63 13.13 61.76 30.90
CA SER A 63 14.04 61.88 32.06
C SER A 63 15.51 61.68 31.68
N CYS A 64 15.80 60.82 30.71
CA CYS A 64 17.14 60.60 30.15
C CYS A 64 17.63 61.75 29.26
N PHE A 65 16.72 62.60 28.76
CA PHE A 65 17.02 63.74 27.89
C PHE A 65 16.42 65.04 28.42
N PRO A 66 16.91 65.55 29.58
CA PRO A 66 16.29 66.68 30.27
C PRO A 66 16.39 68.00 29.50
N THR A 67 17.44 68.22 28.71
CA THR A 67 17.63 69.46 27.93
C THR A 67 16.68 69.53 26.72
N PRO A 68 16.59 68.51 25.85
CA PRO A 68 15.59 68.47 24.78
C PRO A 68 14.14 68.47 25.30
N ALA A 69 13.86 67.81 26.42
CA ALA A 69 12.53 67.76 27.00
C ALA A 69 12.01 69.14 27.42
N LYS A 70 12.90 70.07 27.80
CA LYS A 70 12.54 71.45 28.18
C LYS A 70 12.40 72.38 26.97
N HIS A 71 13.30 72.26 26.00
CA HIS A 71 13.40 73.23 24.90
C HIS A 71 12.60 72.83 23.65
N VAL A 72 12.43 71.53 23.40
CA VAL A 72 11.73 71.03 22.20
C VAL A 72 10.93 69.75 22.52
N PRO A 73 9.89 69.83 23.39
CA PRO A 73 9.12 68.65 23.81
C PRO A 73 8.38 67.98 22.64
N HIS A 74 7.89 68.77 21.68
CA HIS A 74 7.12 68.25 20.55
C HIS A 74 7.97 67.38 19.60
N SER A 75 9.19 67.81 19.29
CA SER A 75 10.11 67.01 18.47
C SER A 75 10.60 65.76 19.20
N LEU A 76 10.84 65.84 20.52
CA LEU A 76 11.23 64.68 21.32
C LEU A 76 10.10 63.63 21.39
N GLU A 77 8.85 64.06 21.57
CA GLU A 77 7.69 63.18 21.54
C GLU A 77 7.51 62.51 20.16
N SER A 78 7.73 63.27 19.08
CA SER A 78 7.72 62.73 17.72
C SER A 78 8.79 61.66 17.51
N VAL A 79 10.03 61.91 17.95
CA VAL A 79 11.13 60.93 17.87
C VAL A 79 10.82 59.67 18.68
N TRP A 80 10.31 59.80 19.90
CA TRP A 80 9.92 58.67 20.74
C TRP A 80 8.81 57.83 20.08
N ARG A 81 7.78 58.47 19.52
CA ARG A 81 6.72 57.78 18.77
C ARG A 81 7.26 57.06 17.54
N GLN A 82 8.13 57.71 16.76
CA GLN A 82 8.73 57.12 15.58
C GLN A 82 9.62 55.92 15.93
N LEU A 83 10.41 56.03 17.00
CA LEU A 83 11.26 54.94 17.49
C LEU A 83 10.42 53.74 17.93
N ASN A 84 9.37 53.96 18.75
CA ASN A 84 8.50 52.87 19.19
C ASN A 84 7.74 52.23 18.02
N ALA A 85 7.25 53.04 17.06
CA ALA A 85 6.60 52.54 15.86
C ALA A 85 7.55 51.70 14.99
N LYS A 86 8.78 52.17 14.79
CA LYS A 86 9.79 51.44 14.00
C LYS A 86 10.27 50.18 14.70
N LEU A 87 10.42 50.20 16.03
CA LEU A 87 10.74 49.03 16.81
C LEU A 87 9.63 47.98 16.70
N GLU A 88 8.36 48.38 16.82
CA GLU A 88 7.21 47.50 16.66
C GLU A 88 7.16 46.88 15.26
N GLU A 89 7.24 47.71 14.22
CA GLU A 89 7.18 47.29 12.82
C GLU A 89 8.32 46.32 12.49
N SER A 90 9.56 46.68 12.87
CA SER A 90 10.74 45.86 12.58
C SER A 90 10.69 44.54 13.34
N ALA A 91 10.33 44.55 14.64
CA ALA A 91 10.26 43.33 15.42
C ALA A 91 9.16 42.38 14.94
N ARG A 92 8.01 42.89 14.47
CA ARG A 92 6.95 42.09 13.85
C ARG A 92 7.42 41.47 12.53
N ALA A 93 8.04 42.29 11.65
CA ALA A 93 8.54 41.82 10.37
C ALA A 93 9.60 40.72 10.52
N GLU A 94 10.59 40.93 11.39
CA GLU A 94 11.64 39.93 11.67
C GLU A 94 11.05 38.64 12.25
N PHE A 95 10.05 38.76 13.12
CA PHE A 95 9.39 37.57 13.68
C PHE A 95 8.62 36.77 12.63
N ASP A 96 7.90 37.44 11.74
CA ASP A 96 7.18 36.80 10.64
C ASP A 96 8.16 36.15 9.65
N ASP A 97 9.30 36.79 9.38
CA ASP A 97 10.38 36.25 8.56
C ASP A 97 10.99 35.00 9.20
N VAL A 98 11.28 35.01 10.50
CA VAL A 98 11.77 33.83 11.24
C VAL A 98 10.75 32.70 11.22
N ILE A 99 9.46 33.00 11.41
CA ILE A 99 8.39 31.99 11.34
C ILE A 99 8.37 31.32 9.97
N ARG A 100 8.52 32.11 8.90
CA ARG A 100 8.51 31.62 7.51
C ARG A 100 9.78 30.82 7.19
N GLU A 101 10.95 31.36 7.50
CA GLU A 101 12.25 30.74 7.18
C GLU A 101 12.46 29.40 7.88
N ARG A 102 12.00 29.29 9.13
CA ARG A 102 12.14 28.07 9.95
C ARG A 102 10.95 27.13 9.83
N GLU A 103 9.97 27.43 8.99
CA GLU A 103 8.70 26.69 8.85
C GLU A 103 8.04 26.38 10.21
N VAL A 104 8.06 27.33 11.15
CA VAL A 104 7.72 27.07 12.56
C VAL A 104 6.29 26.53 12.71
N VAL A 105 5.35 27.06 11.93
CA VAL A 105 3.95 26.63 11.96
C VAL A 105 3.82 25.14 11.61
N LYS A 106 4.52 24.70 10.57
CA LYS A 106 4.55 23.30 10.13
C LYS A 106 5.14 22.40 11.21
N GLY A 107 6.27 22.80 11.79
CA GLY A 107 6.92 22.04 12.87
C GLY A 107 6.06 21.91 14.13
N LEU A 108 5.43 23.00 14.56
CA LEU A 108 4.55 22.98 15.74
C LEU A 108 3.26 22.19 15.49
N ASN A 109 2.71 22.24 14.28
CA ASN A 109 1.55 21.46 13.90
C ASN A 109 1.86 19.96 13.87
N GLU A 110 3.02 19.58 13.35
CA GLU A 110 3.48 18.18 13.37
C GLU A 110 3.71 17.70 14.80
N LEU A 111 4.29 18.54 15.66
CA LEU A 111 4.44 18.23 17.09
C LEU A 111 3.07 17.99 17.76
N ASP A 112 2.09 18.85 17.51
CA ASP A 112 0.74 18.67 18.08
C ASP A 112 0.02 17.44 17.50
N ARG A 113 0.33 17.03 16.26
CA ARG A 113 -0.10 15.74 15.70
C ARG A 113 0.54 14.56 16.45
N LEU A 114 1.86 14.56 16.59
CA LEU A 114 2.59 13.48 17.28
C LEU A 114 2.15 13.33 18.74
N ILE A 115 1.92 14.44 19.45
CA ILE A 115 1.39 14.41 20.82
C ILE A 115 0.01 13.75 20.88
N ARG A 116 -0.90 14.08 19.93
CA ARG A 116 -2.24 13.47 19.87
C ARG A 116 -2.16 11.98 19.59
N GLU A 117 -1.33 11.56 18.64
CA GLU A 117 -1.14 10.14 18.34
C GLU A 117 -0.53 9.38 19.53
N ALA A 118 0.46 9.97 20.21
CA ALA A 118 1.07 9.37 21.40
C ALA A 118 0.06 9.23 22.55
N ARG A 119 -0.80 10.23 22.77
CA ARG A 119 -1.90 10.13 23.75
C ARG A 119 -2.86 9.00 23.40
N LYS A 120 -3.26 8.88 22.13
CA LYS A 120 -4.13 7.80 21.65
C LYS A 120 -3.50 6.42 21.83
N ARG A 121 -2.20 6.25 21.57
CA ARG A 121 -1.46 4.99 21.81
C ARG A 121 -1.38 4.65 23.30
N LYS A 122 -1.13 5.67 24.15
CA LYS A 122 -1.14 5.50 25.61
C LYS A 122 -2.51 5.05 26.13
N GLU A 123 -3.59 5.65 25.64
CA GLU A 123 -4.98 5.27 26.00
C GLU A 123 -5.31 3.85 25.58
N LYS A 124 -4.75 3.37 24.47
CA LYS A 124 -4.86 1.98 24.00
C LYS A 124 -4.01 0.97 24.78
N GLY A 125 -3.20 1.41 25.75
CA GLY A 125 -2.30 0.55 26.51
C GLY A 125 -0.99 0.18 25.80
N GLU A 126 -0.68 0.79 24.64
CA GLU A 126 0.56 0.59 23.89
C GLU A 126 1.74 1.45 24.42
N GLY A 127 1.57 2.08 25.58
CA GLY A 127 2.55 2.99 26.17
C GLY A 127 3.69 2.26 26.87
N GLY A 128 4.81 2.03 26.17
CA GLY A 128 6.05 1.52 26.77
C GLY A 128 6.81 2.54 27.62
N SER A 129 7.89 2.09 28.28
CA SER A 129 8.83 2.97 28.97
C SER A 129 9.49 3.93 27.97
N SER A 130 9.59 5.21 28.34
CA SER A 130 10.20 6.23 27.49
C SER A 130 11.71 6.01 27.42
N VAL A 131 12.18 5.28 26.41
CA VAL A 131 13.61 5.23 26.07
C VAL A 131 13.98 6.54 25.38
N ALA A 132 15.00 7.23 25.88
CA ALA A 132 15.44 8.46 25.26
C ALA A 132 16.14 8.14 23.93
N PRO A 133 15.91 8.91 22.85
CA PRO A 133 16.44 8.57 21.53
C PRO A 133 17.98 8.56 21.49
N HIS A 134 18.65 9.28 22.40
CA HIS A 134 20.11 9.32 22.51
C HIS A 134 20.71 8.08 23.20
N THR A 135 19.89 7.23 23.82
CA THR A 135 20.35 5.96 24.42
C THR A 135 20.17 4.77 23.47
N LEU A 136 19.54 4.97 22.31
CA LEU A 136 19.33 3.92 21.31
C LEU A 136 20.61 3.69 20.49
N GLY A 137 21.00 2.43 20.35
CA GLY A 137 22.14 2.05 19.51
C GLY A 137 21.83 2.21 18.01
N ALA A 138 22.88 2.35 17.18
CA ALA A 138 22.72 2.46 15.73
C ALA A 138 21.98 1.25 15.12
N ASN A 139 22.27 0.04 15.61
CA ASN A 139 21.60 -1.18 15.16
C ASN A 139 20.11 -1.21 15.52
N GLU A 140 19.74 -0.68 16.69
CA GLU A 140 18.34 -0.63 17.14
C GLU A 140 17.52 0.34 16.27
N LEU A 141 18.09 1.51 15.96
CA LEU A 141 17.48 2.47 15.04
C LEU A 141 17.31 1.89 13.64
N TYR A 142 18.34 1.20 13.13
CA TYR A 142 18.30 0.55 11.83
C TYR A 142 17.22 -0.54 11.77
N GLN A 143 17.15 -1.40 12.78
CA GLN A 143 16.12 -2.45 12.86
C GLN A 143 14.72 -1.87 13.02
N ALA A 144 14.54 -0.83 13.84
CA ALA A 144 13.26 -0.16 14.01
C ALA A 144 12.74 0.47 12.70
N HIS A 145 13.65 1.02 11.89
CA HIS A 145 13.32 1.55 10.57
C HIS A 145 12.99 0.45 9.55
N LEU A 146 13.68 -0.68 9.58
CA LEU A 146 13.43 -1.81 8.69
C LEU A 146 12.17 -2.62 9.05
N ALA A 147 11.82 -2.69 10.34
CA ALA A 147 10.70 -3.47 10.84
C ALA A 147 9.36 -3.26 10.09
N PRO A 148 8.91 -2.03 9.76
CA PRO A 148 7.67 -1.86 9.00
C PRO A 148 7.74 -2.46 7.58
N TYR A 149 8.85 -2.27 6.86
CA TYR A 149 9.02 -2.82 5.51
C TYR A 149 9.09 -4.34 5.52
N LEU A 150 9.82 -4.92 6.47
CA LEU A 150 9.89 -6.38 6.63
C LEU A 150 8.54 -6.97 7.01
N ARG A 151 7.72 -6.25 7.79
CA ARG A 151 6.36 -6.67 8.13
C ARG A 151 5.46 -6.70 6.90
N GLU A 152 5.46 -5.64 6.09
CA GLU A 152 4.69 -5.57 4.85
C GLU A 152 5.10 -6.66 3.84
N ALA A 153 6.40 -6.88 3.69
CA ALA A 153 6.93 -7.94 2.84
C ALA A 153 6.52 -9.33 3.34
N LYS A 154 6.54 -9.54 4.65
CA LYS A 154 6.08 -10.79 5.28
C LYS A 154 4.59 -11.00 5.06
N GLU A 155 3.75 -10.00 5.30
CA GLU A 155 2.29 -10.09 5.08
C GLU A 155 1.96 -10.43 3.62
N THR A 156 2.67 -9.82 2.67
CA THR A 156 2.51 -10.12 1.24
C THR A 156 2.93 -11.56 0.88
N LEU A 157 4.01 -12.07 1.49
CA LEU A 157 4.47 -13.43 1.25
C LEU A 157 3.53 -14.46 1.88
N ASP A 158 3.07 -14.20 3.10
CA ASP A 158 2.13 -15.04 3.82
C ASP A 158 0.80 -15.15 3.02
N SER A 159 0.30 -14.04 2.46
CA SER A 159 -0.92 -14.08 1.62
C SER A 159 -0.75 -14.92 0.35
N LYS A 160 0.40 -14.81 -0.32
CA LYS A 160 0.70 -15.62 -1.52
C LYS A 160 0.85 -17.10 -1.18
N MET A 161 1.44 -17.40 -0.03
CA MET A 161 1.58 -18.78 0.46
C MET A 161 0.20 -19.36 0.77
N GLU A 162 -0.69 -18.60 1.43
CA GLU A 162 -2.06 -19.02 1.69
C GLU A 162 -2.84 -19.27 0.39
N GLU A 163 -2.74 -18.38 -0.59
CA GLU A 163 -3.38 -18.55 -1.91
C GLU A 163 -2.87 -19.82 -2.61
N THR A 164 -1.56 -20.03 -2.63
CA THR A 164 -0.94 -21.22 -3.26
C THR A 164 -1.35 -22.50 -2.53
N GLN A 165 -1.42 -22.47 -1.20
CA GLN A 165 -1.86 -23.60 -0.39
C GLN A 165 -3.32 -23.96 -0.70
N GLN A 166 -4.20 -22.95 -0.83
CA GLN A 166 -5.60 -23.16 -1.22
C GLN A 166 -5.72 -23.76 -2.62
N GLN A 167 -4.95 -23.25 -3.60
CA GLN A 167 -4.92 -23.80 -4.96
C GLN A 167 -4.44 -25.26 -4.97
N ASN A 168 -3.40 -25.58 -4.20
CA ASN A 168 -2.88 -26.94 -4.08
C ASN A 168 -3.92 -27.91 -3.49
N ILE A 169 -4.67 -27.47 -2.48
CA ILE A 169 -5.76 -28.27 -1.89
C ILE A 169 -6.83 -28.55 -2.95
N GLN A 170 -7.29 -27.52 -3.67
CA GLN A 170 -8.30 -27.68 -4.72
C GLN A 170 -7.83 -28.61 -5.86
N LEU A 171 -6.57 -28.49 -6.26
CA LEU A 171 -5.98 -29.36 -7.28
C LEU A 171 -5.86 -30.81 -6.80
N ALA A 172 -5.46 -31.03 -5.54
CA ALA A 172 -5.38 -32.36 -4.95
C ALA A 172 -6.76 -33.03 -4.87
N GLU A 173 -7.79 -32.29 -4.45
CA GLU A 173 -9.18 -32.75 -4.43
C GLU A 173 -9.66 -33.14 -5.83
N ARG A 174 -9.38 -32.29 -6.83
CA ARG A 174 -9.73 -32.57 -8.23
C ARG A 174 -9.01 -33.81 -8.77
N ILE A 175 -7.72 -33.98 -8.47
CA ILE A 175 -6.98 -35.17 -8.86
C ILE A 175 -7.59 -36.41 -8.22
N GLN A 176 -7.99 -36.33 -6.95
CA GLN A 176 -8.61 -37.45 -6.25
C GLN A 176 -9.97 -37.82 -6.85
N SER A 177 -10.82 -36.84 -7.20
CA SER A 177 -12.10 -37.10 -7.86
C SER A 177 -11.90 -37.72 -9.24
N GLN A 178 -10.98 -37.18 -10.05
CA GLN A 178 -10.64 -37.73 -11.36
C GLN A 178 -10.10 -39.17 -11.27
N ARG A 179 -9.27 -39.47 -10.26
CA ARG A 179 -8.79 -40.84 -10.02
C ARG A 179 -9.91 -41.79 -9.59
N GLN A 180 -10.96 -41.29 -8.95
CA GLN A 180 -12.14 -42.10 -8.64
C GLN A 180 -13.00 -42.34 -9.89
N GLU A 181 -13.24 -41.32 -10.70
CA GLU A 181 -13.94 -41.42 -11.98
C GLU A 181 -13.25 -42.40 -12.94
N ILE A 182 -11.92 -42.30 -13.09
CA ILE A 182 -11.14 -43.22 -13.93
C ILE A 182 -11.30 -44.67 -13.44
N ARG A 183 -11.28 -44.91 -12.12
CA ARG A 183 -11.48 -46.26 -11.58
C ARG A 183 -12.86 -46.80 -11.91
N GLN A 184 -13.91 -45.98 -11.78
CA GLN A 184 -15.27 -46.38 -12.14
C GLN A 184 -15.41 -46.67 -13.63
N LEU A 185 -14.80 -45.84 -14.49
CA LEU A 185 -14.81 -46.07 -15.94
C LEU A 185 -14.06 -47.35 -16.32
N LEU A 186 -12.92 -47.63 -15.68
CA LEU A 186 -12.17 -48.88 -15.90
C LEU A 186 -12.97 -50.10 -15.46
N GLU A 187 -13.64 -50.04 -14.30
CA GLU A 187 -14.52 -51.12 -13.82
C GLU A 187 -15.71 -51.35 -14.77
N SER A 188 -16.32 -50.28 -15.29
CA SER A 188 -17.38 -50.41 -16.30
C SER A 188 -16.88 -51.01 -17.62
N LEU A 189 -15.66 -50.66 -18.04
CA LEU A 189 -15.06 -51.18 -19.26
C LEU A 189 -14.71 -52.66 -19.09
N GLU A 190 -14.18 -53.04 -17.93
CA GLU A 190 -13.93 -54.44 -17.59
C GLU A 190 -15.24 -55.24 -17.61
N GLY A 191 -16.32 -54.69 -17.05
CA GLY A 191 -17.67 -55.26 -17.15
C GLY A 191 -18.09 -55.51 -18.61
N VAL A 192 -18.02 -54.48 -19.46
CA VAL A 192 -18.37 -54.61 -20.89
C VAL A 192 -17.48 -55.62 -21.62
N VAL A 193 -16.18 -55.67 -21.33
CA VAL A 193 -15.26 -56.65 -21.92
C VAL A 193 -15.63 -58.07 -21.47
N THR A 194 -16.00 -58.26 -20.19
CA THR A 194 -16.48 -59.56 -19.70
C THR A 194 -17.80 -59.96 -20.34
N ASP A 195 -18.71 -59.01 -20.55
CA ASP A 195 -20.00 -59.26 -21.22
C ASP A 195 -19.81 -59.64 -22.68
N VAL A 196 -18.96 -58.93 -23.43
CA VAL A 196 -18.61 -59.29 -24.81
C VAL A 196 -17.90 -60.64 -24.85
N GLY A 197 -16.98 -60.91 -23.93
CA GLY A 197 -16.34 -62.22 -23.79
C GLY A 197 -17.34 -63.34 -23.50
N GLY A 198 -18.36 -63.07 -22.68
CA GLY A 198 -19.48 -63.97 -22.42
C GLY A 198 -20.36 -64.19 -23.65
N ALA A 199 -20.69 -63.13 -24.39
CA ALA A 199 -21.45 -63.22 -25.64
C ALA A 199 -20.70 -64.03 -26.71
N VAL A 200 -19.39 -63.84 -26.87
CA VAL A 200 -18.55 -64.64 -27.78
C VAL A 200 -18.56 -66.12 -27.38
N LYS A 201 -18.45 -66.43 -26.09
CA LYS A 201 -18.55 -67.81 -25.60
C LYS A 201 -19.92 -68.43 -25.87
N ALA A 202 -21.00 -67.68 -25.65
CA ALA A 202 -22.35 -68.14 -25.96
C ALA A 202 -22.50 -68.44 -27.46
N ILE A 203 -21.99 -67.57 -28.34
CA ILE A 203 -21.98 -67.83 -29.80
C ILE A 203 -21.22 -69.12 -30.14
N GLN A 204 -20.06 -69.37 -29.51
CA GLN A 204 -19.31 -70.61 -29.71
C GLN A 204 -20.06 -71.87 -29.22
N GLU A 205 -20.89 -71.74 -28.19
CA GLU A 205 -21.72 -72.84 -27.69
C GLU A 205 -22.91 -73.14 -28.62
N PHE A 206 -23.46 -72.12 -29.29
CA PHE A 206 -24.57 -72.26 -30.24
C PHE A 206 -24.13 -72.65 -31.68
N ASP A 207 -22.93 -72.29 -32.13
CA ASP A 207 -22.35 -72.68 -33.45
C ASP A 207 -20.88 -73.12 -33.31
N PRO A 208 -20.62 -74.37 -32.87
CA PRO A 208 -19.27 -74.85 -32.58
C PRO A 208 -18.37 -74.95 -33.83
N ASP A 209 -18.95 -75.10 -35.03
CA ASP A 209 -18.21 -75.24 -36.29
C ASP A 209 -18.03 -73.92 -37.05
N ASN A 210 -18.57 -72.80 -36.53
CA ASN A 210 -18.70 -71.51 -37.21
C ASN A 210 -19.31 -71.66 -38.61
N SER A 211 -20.29 -72.55 -38.73
CA SER A 211 -20.89 -72.96 -40.01
C SER A 211 -21.56 -71.79 -40.72
N LEU A 212 -22.39 -71.04 -39.99
CA LEU A 212 -23.10 -69.87 -40.51
C LEU A 212 -22.16 -68.73 -40.89
N ARG A 213 -21.05 -68.60 -40.16
CA ARG A 213 -20.05 -67.57 -40.41
C ARG A 213 -19.25 -67.84 -41.69
N LYS A 214 -18.87 -69.10 -41.93
CA LYS A 214 -18.23 -69.55 -43.18
C LYS A 214 -19.16 -69.45 -44.39
N GLU A 215 -20.46 -69.69 -44.18
CA GLU A 215 -21.47 -69.55 -45.24
C GLU A 215 -21.68 -68.07 -45.62
N ALA A 216 -21.69 -67.16 -44.64
CA ALA A 216 -21.76 -65.72 -44.88
C ALA A 216 -20.50 -65.19 -45.61
N GLU A 217 -19.30 -65.62 -45.22
CA GLU A 217 -18.05 -65.24 -45.90
C GLU A 217 -18.02 -65.73 -47.35
N ARG A 218 -18.55 -66.92 -47.64
CA ARG A 218 -18.71 -67.41 -49.02
C ARG A 218 -19.68 -66.57 -49.83
N MET A 219 -20.86 -66.24 -49.29
CA MET A 219 -21.80 -65.38 -50.01
C MET A 219 -21.22 -63.99 -50.29
N ASP A 220 -20.44 -63.43 -49.37
CA ASP A 220 -19.81 -62.12 -49.56
C ASP A 220 -18.72 -62.17 -50.66
N GLU A 221 -17.94 -63.25 -50.73
CA GLU A 221 -17.01 -63.49 -51.85
C GLU A 221 -17.73 -63.67 -53.20
N GLU A 222 -18.88 -64.34 -53.20
CA GLU A 222 -19.75 -64.48 -54.38
C GLU A 222 -20.31 -63.11 -54.82
N VAL A 223 -20.81 -62.28 -53.89
CA VAL A 223 -21.32 -60.94 -54.22
C VAL A 223 -20.20 -60.00 -54.69
N ARG A 224 -19.01 -60.09 -54.10
CA ARG A 224 -17.85 -59.26 -54.44
C ARG A 224 -17.25 -59.63 -55.80
N SER A 225 -17.31 -60.91 -56.17
CA SER A 225 -16.93 -61.35 -57.53
C SER A 225 -17.96 -60.93 -58.58
N ILE A 226 -19.25 -60.91 -58.25
CA ILE A 226 -20.33 -60.37 -59.13
C ILE A 226 -20.21 -58.85 -59.34
N GLN A 227 -19.59 -58.10 -58.42
CA GLN A 227 -19.40 -56.64 -58.52
C GLN A 227 -18.15 -56.21 -59.33
N HIS A 228 -17.30 -57.14 -59.75
CA HIS A 228 -16.05 -56.86 -60.47
C HIS A 228 -16.03 -57.35 -61.94
N ASP A 229 -17.15 -57.90 -62.42
CA ASP A 229 -17.47 -58.14 -63.83
C ASP A 229 -18.43 -57.05 -64.37
#